data_AF-X1UNB0-F1
#
_entry.id   AF-X1UNB0-F1
#
_cell.length_a   1.000
_cell.length_b   1.000
_cell.length_c   1.000
_cell.angle_alpha   90.00
_cell.angle_beta   90.00
_cell.angle_gamma   90.00
#
_symmetry.space_group_name_H-M   'P 1'
#
loop_
_entity.id
_entity.type
_entity.pdbx_description
1 polymer ?
#
loop_
_entity_poly.entity_id
_entity_poly.type
_entity_poly.pdbx_seq_one_letter_code
_entity_poly.pdbx_strand_id
1 'polypeptide(L)' 'MAKGKTLDEAMKITNKMVATELGGLPKNKLHCSNLGADALRKAIENYRRRLSKSKSRGERDESAA' A
#
# COMPACT_ATOMS: atom_id res chain seq x y z
N MET A 1 -10.35 -5.61 6.02
CA MET A 1 -9.81 -5.82 4.66
C MET A 1 -8.30 -6.06 4.62
N ALA A 2 -7.43 -5.10 4.98
CA ALA A 2 -5.98 -5.22 4.74
C ALA A 2 -5.17 -5.93 5.85
N LYS A 3 -5.62 -5.86 7.11
CA LYS A 3 -4.92 -6.44 8.27
C LYS A 3 -4.81 -7.98 8.13
N GLY A 4 -3.63 -8.53 8.41
CA GLY A 4 -3.35 -9.96 8.35
C GLY A 4 -3.03 -10.50 6.95
N LYS A 5 -3.10 -9.67 5.90
CA LYS A 5 -2.69 -10.01 4.54
C LYS A 5 -1.21 -9.75 4.31
N THR A 6 -0.61 -10.50 3.40
CA THR A 6 0.70 -10.17 2.81
C THR A 6 0.64 -8.85 2.04
N LEU A 7 1.80 -8.24 1.76
CA LEU A 7 1.87 -7.00 0.98
C LEU A 7 1.31 -7.18 -0.43
N ASP A 8 1.52 -8.34 -1.07
CA ASP A 8 1.01 -8.62 -2.41
C ASP A 8 -0.50 -8.77 -2.44
N GLU A 9 -1.08 -9.41 -1.42
CA GLU A 9 -2.53 -9.50 -1.26
C GLU A 9 -3.15 -8.13 -0.95
N ALA A 10 -2.49 -7.33 -0.12
CA ALA A 10 -2.93 -5.97 0.18
C ALA A 10 -2.85 -5.06 -1.07
N MET A 11 -1.87 -5.27 -1.95
CA MET A 11 -1.72 -4.52 -3.20
C MET A 11 -2.86 -4.78 -4.20
N LYS A 12 -3.52 -5.93 -4.10
CA LYS A 12 -4.68 -6.27 -4.94
C LYS A 12 -5.95 -5.53 -4.52
N ILE A 13 -5.96 -4.82 -3.37
CA ILE A 13 -7.11 -4.06 -2.91
C ILE A 13 -7.38 -2.88 -3.86
N THR A 14 -8.55 -2.89 -4.50
CA THR A 14 -8.96 -1.85 -5.44
C THR A 14 -10.09 -1.00 -4.88
N ASN A 15 -10.21 0.22 -5.41
CA ASN A 15 -11.31 1.15 -5.19
C ASN A 15 -12.70 0.49 -5.34
N LYS A 16 -12.88 -0.35 -6.37
CA LYS A 16 -14.12 -1.09 -6.59
C LYS A 16 -14.41 -2.09 -5.47
N MET A 17 -13.41 -2.83 -5.01
CA MET A 17 -13.61 -3.78 -3.90
C MET A 17 -13.94 -3.05 -2.60
N VAL A 18 -13.32 -1.91 -2.33
CA VAL A 18 -13.66 -1.08 -1.16
C VAL A 18 -15.13 -0.63 -1.23
N ALA A 19 -15.59 -0.17 -2.40
CA ALA A 19 -16.99 0.22 -2.58
C ALA A 19 -17.95 -0.98 -2.41
N THR A 20 -17.61 -2.15 -2.96
CA THR A 20 -18.43 -3.36 -2.83
C THR A 20 -18.54 -3.83 -1.37
N GLU A 21 -17.42 -3.88 -0.64
CA GLU A 21 -17.41 -4.29 0.78
C GLU A 21 -18.19 -3.35 1.70
N LEU A 22 -18.31 -2.09 1.32
CA LEU A 22 -19.15 -1.11 2.03
C LEU A 22 -20.64 -1.24 1.70
N GLY A 23 -21.05 -2.23 0.91
CA GLY A 23 -22.43 -2.43 0.45
C GLY A 23 -22.81 -1.56 -0.75
N GLY A 24 -21.81 -1.01 -1.45
CA GLY A 24 -21.99 0.00 -2.48
C GLY A 24 -21.90 1.41 -1.92
N LEU A 25 -21.54 2.36 -2.78
CA LEU A 25 -21.42 3.77 -2.42
C LEU A 25 -22.13 4.64 -3.44
N PRO A 26 -22.85 5.68 -3.00
CA PRO A 26 -23.40 6.68 -3.90
C PRO A 26 -22.27 7.44 -4.61
N LYS A 27 -22.50 7.89 -5.84
CA LYS A 27 -21.48 8.50 -6.73
C LYS A 27 -20.63 9.58 -6.06
N ASN A 28 -21.24 10.43 -5.25
CA ASN A 28 -20.58 11.53 -4.54
C ASN A 28 -19.66 11.10 -3.39
N LYS A 29 -19.73 9.84 -2.94
CA LYS A 29 -18.88 9.30 -1.85
C LYS A 29 -17.80 8.34 -2.35
N LEU A 30 -17.82 7.96 -3.63
CA LEU A 30 -16.79 7.13 -4.24
C LEU A 30 -15.40 7.75 -4.15
N HIS A 31 -15.27 9.07 -4.34
CA HIS A 31 -13.97 9.73 -4.29
C HIS A 31 -13.26 9.54 -2.94
N CYS A 32 -13.98 9.71 -1.83
CA CYS A 32 -13.45 9.55 -0.48
C CYS A 32 -13.04 8.12 -0.17
N SER A 33 -13.81 7.13 -0.61
CA SER A 33 -13.49 5.73 -0.39
C SER A 33 -12.34 5.24 -1.28
N ASN A 34 -12.21 5.81 -2.48
CA ASN A 34 -11.12 5.51 -3.41
C ASN A 34 -9.77 6.04 -2.91
N LEU A 35 -9.77 7.21 -2.25
CA LEU A 35 -8.60 7.77 -1.59
C LEU A 35 -7.94 6.79 -0.62
N GLY A 36 -8.75 5.97 0.07
CA GLY A 36 -8.25 4.96 1.02
C GLY A 36 -7.43 3.85 0.35
N ALA A 37 -7.90 3.29 -0.77
CA ALA A 37 -7.16 2.22 -1.45
C ALA A 37 -5.90 2.77 -2.14
N ASP A 38 -5.99 3.97 -2.72
CA ASP A 38 -4.84 4.65 -3.32
C ASP A 38 -3.75 4.96 -2.27
N ALA A 39 -4.16 5.43 -1.07
CA ALA A 39 -3.25 5.68 0.04
C ALA A 39 -2.58 4.39 0.53
N LEU A 40 -3.33 3.29 0.64
CA LEU A 40 -2.77 1.99 1.01
C LEU A 40 -1.70 1.53 0.00
N ARG A 41 -1.99 1.65 -1.30
CA ARG A 41 -1.05 1.27 -2.37
C ARG A 41 0.24 2.07 -2.29
N LYS A 42 0.14 3.39 -2.15
CA LYS A 42 1.29 4.30 -1.96
C LYS A 42 2.10 3.98 -0.69
N ALA A 43 1.43 3.60 0.40
CA ALA A 43 2.10 3.21 1.63
C ALA A 43 2.93 1.92 1.45
N ILE A 44 2.37 0.91 0.76
CA ILE A 44 3.06 -0.34 0.43
C ILE A 44 4.28 -0.08 -0.47
N GLU A 45 4.12 0.75 -1.51
CA GLU A 45 5.22 1.15 -2.40
C GLU A 45 6.32 1.91 -1.63
N ASN A 46 5.95 2.82 -0.73
CA ASN A 46 6.89 3.54 0.12
C ASN A 46 7.68 2.57 1.01
N TYR A 47 7.00 1.61 1.64
CA TYR A 47 7.63 0.61 2.49
C TYR A 47 8.63 -0.25 1.70
N ARG A 48 8.24 -0.78 0.53
CA ARG A 48 9.12 -1.54 -0.37
C ARG A 48 10.36 -0.73 -0.78
N ARG A 49 10.18 0.55 -1.12
CA ARG A 49 11.28 1.46 -1.46
C ARG A 49 12.20 1.72 -0.27
N ARG A 50 11.67 1.79 0.96
CA ARG A 50 12.51 1.93 2.16
C ARG A 50 13.33 0.68 2.43
N LEU A 51 12.76 -0.50 2.21
CA LEU A 51 13.51 -1.76 2.30
C LEU A 51 14.65 -1.82 1.28
N SER A 52 14.41 -1.46 0.01
CA SER A 52 15.48 -1.43 -0.99
C SER A 52 16.55 -0.37 -0.68
N LYS A 53 16.15 0.82 -0.22
CA LYS A 53 17.11 1.85 0.23
C LYS A 53 17.90 1.43 1.47
N SER A 54 17.31 0.66 2.38
CA SER A 54 18.00 0.16 3.57
C SER A 54 19.10 -0.84 3.23
N LYS A 55 18.91 -1.70 2.21
CA LYS A 55 19.97 -2.56 1.68
C LYS A 55 21.17 -1.75 1.17
N SER A 56 20.91 -0.70 0.38
CA SER A 56 21.97 0.20 -0.13
C SER A 56 22.62 1.12 0.93
N ARG A 57 22.10 1.14 2.18
CA ARG A 57 22.73 1.85 3.31
C ARG A 57 23.60 0.93 4.16
N GLY A 58 23.22 -0.35 4.33
CA GLY A 58 24.05 -1.33 5.04
C GLY A 58 25.32 -1.71 4.28
N GLU A 59 25.25 -1.85 2.96
CA GLU A 59 26.41 -2.25 2.13
C GLU A 59 27.51 -1.17 2.05
N ARG A 60 27.23 0.09 2.39
CA ARG A 60 28.22 1.18 2.38
C ARG A 60 29.06 1.27 3.66
N ASP A 61 28.58 0.72 4.77
CA ASP A 61 29.36 0.67 6.02
C ASP A 61 30.28 -0.57 6.05
N GLU A 62 29.94 -1.65 5.35
CA GLU A 62 30.74 -2.89 5.33
C GLU A 62 31.92 -2.86 4.35
N SER A 63 31.92 -1.94 3.37
CA SER A 63 33.06 -1.72 2.46
C SER A 63 34.09 -0.71 2.98
N ALA A 64 33.89 -0.17 4.19
CA ALA A 64 34.79 0.79 4.84
C ALA A 64 35.56 0.18 6.04
N ALA A 65 35.46 -1.14 6.24
CA ALA A 65 36.22 -1.91 7.22
C ALA A 65 37.35 -2.71 6.55
#